data_AF-K3URH1-F1
#
_entry.id   AF-K3URH1-F1
#
_cell.length_a   1.000
_cell.length_b   1.000
_cell.length_c   1.000
_cell.angle_alpha   90.00
_cell.angle_beta   90.00
_cell.angle_gamma   90.00
#
_symmetry.space_group_name_H-M   'P 1'
#
loop_
_entity.id
_entity.type
_entity.pdbx_description
1 polymer ?
#
loop_
_entity_poly.entity_id
_entity_poly.type
_entity_poly.pdbx_seq_one_letter_code
_entity_poly.pdbx_strand_id
1 'polypeptide(L)'
;MGGIQDLTNELLFLIMEYCGSELLPLMNACPTALRCFSDNRKCFVARMSNRFGGGLDFPSFVRAAHLRYIRQERDFAFLGTEAVEDKIRQVFDSTCDTAPPELHKFSVSALCIMLELGEDAARIIDMYSQEALADKAEQPNAEFYVARQSTELTQDERRRFMNAAFTFESYCLTFFYQRKVLYWRDNNFRQIFFDKPSSDMHLENRTAVGRFYCIMFYIRHKHLELLSRVNWRLESIHGRAASPSLTDGTRQYLEQRFLNSIQRDDPKNRRKYSLHLTSHGLKMLIGLQEMSIKELTESTLTTYLGIRDLDYTTVSFTTTESPDSRSRRLEYWSCHPWEYLDEIGEKFDALGVNGN
;
A
#
# COMPACT_ATOMS: atom_id res chain seq x y z
N MET A 1 -43.40 -13.52 0.15
CA MET A 1 -42.27 -12.58 0.13
C MET A 1 -41.17 -13.26 -0.63
N GLY A 2 -40.67 -12.64 -1.71
CA GLY A 2 -39.62 -13.25 -2.52
C GLY A 2 -38.27 -13.15 -1.83
N GLY A 3 -37.55 -14.26 -1.70
CA GLY A 3 -36.19 -14.31 -1.17
C GLY A 3 -35.17 -14.00 -2.26
N ILE A 4 -33.88 -13.94 -1.89
CA ILE A 4 -32.77 -13.77 -2.85
C ILE A 4 -32.74 -14.89 -3.92
N GLN A 5 -33.36 -16.02 -3.62
CA GLN A 5 -33.51 -17.18 -4.51
C GLN A 5 -34.50 -16.92 -5.67
N ASP A 6 -35.37 -15.92 -5.52
CA ASP A 6 -36.38 -15.54 -6.51
C ASP A 6 -35.91 -14.40 -7.45
N LEU A 7 -34.67 -13.92 -7.26
CA LEU A 7 -34.07 -12.92 -8.15
C LEU A 7 -33.76 -13.54 -9.52
N THR A 8 -33.90 -12.74 -10.57
CA THR A 8 -33.42 -13.13 -11.90
C THR A 8 -31.89 -13.30 -11.86
N ASN A 9 -31.37 -14.19 -12.70
CA ASN A 9 -29.93 -14.39 -12.82
C ASN A 9 -29.19 -13.07 -13.14
N GLU A 10 -29.82 -12.18 -13.92
CA GLU A 10 -29.24 -10.87 -14.26
C GLU A 10 -29.10 -9.95 -13.05
N LEU A 11 -30.13 -9.87 -12.20
CA LEU A 11 -30.09 -9.08 -10.97
C LEU A 11 -29.12 -9.68 -9.95
N LEU A 12 -29.12 -11.01 -9.81
CA LEU A 12 -28.20 -11.71 -8.92
C LEU A 12 -26.75 -11.53 -9.36
N PHE A 13 -26.49 -11.58 -10.66
CA PHE A 13 -25.18 -11.35 -11.24
C PHE A 13 -24.69 -9.91 -11.01
N LEU A 14 -25.58 -8.91 -11.18
CA LEU A 14 -25.28 -7.51 -10.83
C LEU A 14 -24.97 -7.36 -9.35
N ILE A 15 -25.76 -7.94 -8.44
CA ILE A 15 -25.49 -7.88 -6.99
C ILE A 15 -24.09 -8.45 -6.70
N MET A 16 -23.78 -9.62 -7.24
CA MET A 16 -22.48 -10.27 -7.06
C MET A 16 -21.30 -9.40 -7.55
N GLU A 17 -21.47 -8.63 -8.63
CA GLU A 17 -20.42 -7.73 -9.14
C GLU A 17 -20.06 -6.61 -8.16
N TYR A 18 -21.02 -6.18 -7.33
CA TYR A 18 -20.84 -5.12 -6.34
C TYR A 18 -20.61 -5.64 -4.91
N CYS A 19 -20.63 -6.96 -4.69
CA CYS A 19 -20.41 -7.53 -3.37
C CYS A 19 -18.96 -7.39 -2.86
N GLY A 20 -17.97 -7.16 -3.74
CA GLY A 20 -16.56 -7.06 -3.33
C GLY A 20 -16.11 -8.26 -2.49
N SER A 21 -15.64 -8.02 -1.27
CA SER A 21 -15.24 -9.05 -0.29
C SER A 21 -16.38 -9.98 0.16
N GLU A 22 -17.64 -9.54 0.05
CA GLU A 22 -18.82 -10.30 0.46
C GLU A 22 -19.27 -11.33 -0.58
N LEU A 23 -18.60 -11.41 -1.73
CA LEU A 23 -18.94 -12.37 -2.78
C LEU A 23 -18.85 -13.82 -2.30
N LEU A 24 -17.76 -14.19 -1.60
CA LEU A 24 -17.58 -15.55 -1.11
C LEU A 24 -18.61 -15.91 -0.01
N PRO A 25 -18.85 -15.07 1.02
CA PRO A 25 -19.97 -15.26 1.95
C PRO A 25 -21.32 -15.42 1.26
N LEU A 26 -21.63 -14.57 0.27
CA LEU A 26 -22.88 -14.65 -0.50
C LEU A 26 -23.02 -16.00 -1.23
N MET A 27 -21.96 -16.46 -1.89
CA MET A 27 -21.97 -17.74 -2.61
C MET A 27 -22.09 -18.94 -1.66
N ASN A 28 -21.52 -18.85 -0.46
CA ASN A 28 -21.65 -19.88 0.56
C ASN A 28 -23.06 -19.92 1.16
N ALA A 29 -23.71 -18.76 1.31
CA ALA A 29 -25.05 -18.65 1.87
C ALA A 29 -26.17 -18.92 0.84
N CYS A 30 -25.91 -18.71 -0.45
CA CYS A 30 -26.90 -18.80 -1.53
C CYS A 30 -26.43 -19.73 -2.67
N PRO A 31 -26.93 -20.97 -2.73
CA PRO A 31 -26.60 -21.91 -3.81
C PRO A 31 -26.94 -21.40 -5.21
N THR A 32 -28.00 -20.58 -5.33
CA THR A 32 -28.38 -19.94 -6.60
C THR A 32 -27.30 -18.95 -7.07
N ALA A 33 -26.68 -18.20 -6.15
CA ALA A 33 -25.57 -17.30 -6.46
C ALA A 33 -24.32 -18.08 -6.91
N LEU A 34 -24.00 -19.18 -6.22
CA LEU A 34 -22.90 -20.07 -6.63
C LEU A 34 -23.11 -20.64 -8.04
N ARG A 35 -24.33 -21.09 -8.36
CA ARG A 35 -24.66 -21.60 -9.69
C ARG A 35 -24.58 -20.50 -10.75
N CYS A 36 -25.21 -19.35 -10.49
CA CYS A 36 -25.17 -18.18 -11.38
C CYS A 36 -23.73 -17.75 -11.67
N PHE A 37 -22.88 -17.67 -10.65
CA PHE A 37 -21.46 -17.38 -10.79
C PHE A 37 -20.74 -18.44 -11.64
N SER A 38 -20.97 -19.72 -11.38
CA SER A 38 -20.30 -20.82 -12.09
C SER A 38 -20.64 -20.81 -13.57
N ASP A 39 -21.91 -20.60 -13.91
CA ASP A 39 -22.41 -20.56 -15.29
C ASP A 39 -21.90 -19.31 -16.04
N ASN A 40 -21.65 -18.20 -15.34
CA ASN A 40 -21.26 -16.90 -15.93
C ASN A 40 -19.82 -16.47 -15.59
N ARG A 41 -18.99 -17.41 -15.14
CA ARG A 41 -17.68 -17.12 -14.54
C ARG A 41 -16.74 -16.32 -15.43
N LYS A 42 -16.68 -16.66 -16.72
CA LYS A 42 -15.85 -15.92 -17.71
C LYS A 42 -16.32 -14.48 -17.86
N CYS A 43 -17.64 -14.25 -17.95
CA CYS A 43 -18.22 -12.93 -18.05
C CYS A 43 -17.96 -12.10 -16.78
N PHE A 44 -18.09 -12.72 -15.60
CA PHE A 44 -17.85 -12.06 -14.32
C PHE A 44 -16.42 -11.55 -14.23
N VAL A 45 -15.46 -12.42 -14.55
CA VAL A 45 -14.04 -12.09 -14.52
C VAL A 45 -13.65 -11.05 -15.58
N ALA A 46 -14.25 -11.12 -16.78
CA ALA A 46 -14.04 -10.09 -17.80
C ALA A 46 -14.55 -8.72 -17.33
N ARG A 47 -15.71 -8.65 -16.70
CA ARG A 47 -16.29 -7.40 -16.16
C ARG A 47 -15.49 -6.86 -14.98
N MET A 48 -15.05 -7.74 -14.07
CA MET A 48 -14.09 -7.41 -13.02
C MET A 48 -12.85 -6.74 -13.63
N SER A 49 -12.21 -7.36 -14.61
CA SER A 49 -11.02 -6.80 -15.28
C SER A 49 -11.28 -5.45 -15.95
N ASN A 50 -12.46 -5.29 -16.57
CA ASN A 50 -12.84 -4.04 -17.22
C ASN A 50 -13.03 -2.89 -16.21
N ARG A 51 -13.57 -3.15 -15.01
CA ARG A 51 -13.79 -2.14 -13.96
C ARG A 51 -12.52 -1.39 -13.58
N PHE A 52 -11.38 -2.03 -13.76
CA PHE A 52 -10.06 -1.52 -13.40
C PHE A 52 -9.24 -0.99 -14.59
N GLY A 53 -9.88 -0.74 -15.74
CA GLY A 53 -9.24 -0.09 -16.90
C GLY A 53 -8.99 -1.01 -18.10
N GLY A 54 -9.65 -2.17 -18.19
CA GLY A 54 -9.72 -2.95 -19.44
C GLY A 54 -8.44 -3.70 -19.81
N GLY A 55 -7.59 -4.00 -18.82
CA GLY A 55 -6.37 -4.76 -19.01
C GLY A 55 -5.67 -4.99 -17.68
N LEU A 56 -6.21 -5.87 -16.83
CA LEU A 56 -5.55 -6.36 -15.60
C LEU A 56 -4.48 -7.43 -15.89
N ASP A 57 -3.91 -7.36 -17.07
CA ASP A 57 -2.94 -8.32 -17.57
C ASP A 57 -1.53 -7.97 -17.09
N PHE A 58 -1.38 -7.91 -15.77
CA PHE A 58 -0.12 -7.59 -15.14
C PHE A 58 0.34 -8.76 -14.28
N PRO A 59 1.54 -9.30 -14.54
CA PRO A 59 2.22 -10.17 -13.59
C PRO A 59 2.25 -9.57 -12.17
N SER A 60 2.32 -8.25 -12.02
CA SER A 60 2.27 -7.54 -10.73
C SER A 60 0.94 -7.70 -10.00
N PHE A 61 -0.20 -7.70 -10.70
CA PHE A 61 -1.53 -7.86 -10.09
C PHE A 61 -1.73 -9.28 -9.56
N VAL A 62 -1.41 -10.27 -10.40
CA VAL A 62 -1.53 -11.69 -10.06
C VAL A 62 -0.59 -12.04 -8.91
N ARG A 63 0.65 -11.53 -8.98
CA ARG A 63 1.65 -11.67 -7.91
C ARG A 63 1.16 -11.05 -6.60
N ALA A 64 0.68 -9.80 -6.60
CA ALA A 64 0.12 -9.17 -5.42
C ALA A 64 -1.04 -9.98 -4.83
N ALA A 65 -1.96 -10.48 -5.66
CA ALA A 65 -3.08 -11.29 -5.22
C ALA A 65 -2.63 -12.63 -4.62
N HIS A 66 -1.68 -13.34 -5.25
CA HIS A 66 -1.11 -14.56 -4.70
C HIS A 66 -0.41 -14.32 -3.35
N LEU A 67 0.37 -13.24 -3.25
CA LEU A 67 1.05 -12.85 -2.02
C LEU A 67 0.05 -12.51 -0.91
N ARG A 68 -1.05 -11.81 -1.22
CA ARG A 68 -2.14 -11.57 -0.26
C ARG A 68 -2.81 -12.88 0.17
N TYR A 69 -3.09 -13.77 -0.78
CA TYR A 69 -3.72 -15.06 -0.51
C TYR A 69 -2.91 -15.91 0.47
N ILE A 70 -1.62 -16.14 0.19
CA ILE A 70 -0.80 -16.96 1.09
C ILE A 70 -0.66 -16.31 2.48
N ARG A 71 -0.67 -14.97 2.57
CA ARG A 71 -0.58 -14.23 3.82
C ARG A 71 -1.86 -14.29 4.67
N GLN A 72 -2.98 -14.65 4.08
CA GLN A 72 -4.26 -14.86 4.77
C GLN A 72 -4.42 -16.31 5.26
N GLU A 73 -3.51 -17.23 4.90
CA GLU A 73 -3.54 -18.60 5.42
C GLU A 73 -3.39 -18.59 6.95
N ARG A 74 -4.22 -19.40 7.63
CA ARG A 74 -4.35 -19.41 9.10
C ARG A 74 -3.00 -19.53 9.83
N ASP A 75 -2.09 -20.33 9.28
CA ASP A 75 -0.82 -20.64 9.92
C ASP A 75 0.33 -19.73 9.45
N PHE A 76 0.09 -18.83 8.49
CA PHE A 76 1.13 -17.99 7.90
C PHE A 76 1.78 -17.07 8.93
N ALA A 77 1.00 -16.56 9.89
CA ALA A 77 1.49 -15.68 10.95
C ALA A 77 2.47 -16.36 11.93
N PHE A 78 2.51 -17.69 11.96
CA PHE A 78 3.36 -18.49 12.84
C PHE A 78 4.61 -19.04 12.15
N LEU A 79 4.75 -18.80 10.84
CA LEU A 79 5.89 -19.27 10.07
C LEU A 79 7.17 -18.55 10.46
N GLY A 80 8.28 -19.30 10.46
CA GLY A 80 9.63 -18.74 10.54
C GLY A 80 9.97 -17.93 9.28
N THR A 81 10.93 -17.01 9.41
CA THR A 81 11.37 -16.13 8.32
C THR A 81 11.75 -16.89 7.05
N GLU A 82 12.51 -17.97 7.17
CA GLU A 82 12.94 -18.80 6.03
C GLU A 82 11.75 -19.43 5.29
N ALA A 83 10.79 -20.00 6.03
CA ALA A 83 9.59 -20.60 5.43
C ALA A 83 8.69 -19.56 4.73
N VAL A 84 8.66 -18.33 5.24
CA VAL A 84 7.98 -17.21 4.58
C VAL A 84 8.68 -16.84 3.28
N GLU A 85 10.01 -16.72 3.30
CA GLU A 85 10.80 -16.45 2.08
C GLU A 85 10.64 -17.58 1.06
N ASP A 86 10.60 -18.85 1.46
CA ASP A 86 10.39 -19.95 0.51
C ASP A 86 9.00 -19.90 -0.14
N LYS A 87 7.94 -19.62 0.63
CA LYS A 87 6.58 -19.43 0.09
C LYS A 87 6.52 -18.24 -0.88
N ILE A 88 7.18 -17.13 -0.54
CA ILE A 88 7.23 -15.96 -1.42
C ILE A 88 7.97 -16.30 -2.70
N ARG A 89 9.14 -16.95 -2.63
CA ARG A 89 9.92 -17.35 -3.81
C ARG A 89 9.11 -18.25 -4.75
N GLN A 90 8.35 -19.21 -4.22
CA GLN A 90 7.42 -20.04 -5.01
C GLN A 90 6.39 -19.21 -5.79
N VAL A 91 5.87 -18.12 -5.19
CA VAL A 91 4.97 -17.21 -5.90
C VAL A 91 5.68 -16.52 -7.06
N PHE A 92 6.93 -16.07 -6.86
CA PHE A 92 7.71 -15.46 -7.94
C PHE A 92 7.99 -16.44 -9.06
N ASP A 93 8.45 -17.65 -8.75
CA ASP A 93 8.71 -18.70 -9.74
C ASP A 93 7.44 -19.02 -10.55
N SER A 94 6.27 -19.03 -9.89
CA SER A 94 4.99 -19.28 -10.54
C SER A 94 4.43 -18.11 -11.36
N THR A 95 4.96 -16.89 -11.19
CA THR A 95 4.44 -15.66 -11.83
C THR A 95 5.46 -14.94 -12.72
N CYS A 96 6.69 -15.44 -12.83
CA CYS A 96 7.79 -14.80 -13.55
C CYS A 96 7.57 -14.80 -15.08
N ASP A 97 7.07 -15.93 -15.62
CA ASP A 97 7.00 -16.16 -17.08
C ASP A 97 5.58 -16.51 -17.56
N THR A 98 4.56 -16.29 -16.74
CA THR A 98 3.20 -16.63 -17.12
C THR A 98 2.67 -15.60 -18.12
N ALA A 99 2.31 -16.10 -19.31
CA ALA A 99 1.35 -15.46 -20.19
C ALA A 99 0.11 -15.02 -19.37
N PRO A 100 -0.65 -14.02 -19.84
CA PRO A 100 -1.82 -13.48 -19.16
C PRO A 100 -2.66 -14.59 -18.54
N PRO A 101 -2.66 -14.77 -17.20
CA PRO A 101 -3.30 -15.94 -16.65
C PRO A 101 -4.78 -15.81 -16.92
N GLU A 102 -5.39 -16.92 -17.35
CA GLU A 102 -6.83 -17.00 -17.50
C GLU A 102 -7.46 -16.81 -16.12
N LEU A 103 -7.80 -15.56 -15.77
CA LEU A 103 -8.25 -15.19 -14.43
C LEU A 103 -9.46 -16.03 -13.98
N HIS A 104 -10.27 -16.49 -14.93
CA HIS A 104 -11.38 -17.39 -14.70
C HIS A 104 -10.98 -18.81 -14.28
N LYS A 105 -9.70 -19.15 -14.15
CA LYS A 105 -9.24 -20.43 -13.58
C LYS A 105 -8.90 -20.35 -12.08
N PHE A 106 -8.82 -19.16 -11.49
CA PHE A 106 -8.50 -18.99 -10.06
C PHE A 106 -9.61 -19.47 -9.13
N SER A 107 -9.31 -19.80 -7.87
CA SER A 107 -10.38 -20.08 -6.90
C SER A 107 -11.27 -18.84 -6.67
N VAL A 108 -12.50 -19.03 -6.17
CA VAL A 108 -13.37 -17.90 -5.80
C VAL A 108 -12.71 -17.02 -4.74
N SER A 109 -12.03 -17.63 -3.76
CA SER A 109 -11.27 -16.90 -2.74
C SER A 109 -10.17 -16.03 -3.35
N ALA A 110 -9.40 -16.56 -4.31
CA ALA A 110 -8.39 -15.77 -5.01
C ALA A 110 -9.01 -14.63 -5.83
N LEU A 111 -10.15 -14.85 -6.48
CA LEU A 111 -10.88 -13.80 -7.18
C LEU A 111 -11.41 -12.71 -6.23
N CYS A 112 -11.85 -13.06 -5.03
CA CYS A 112 -12.27 -12.08 -4.02
C CYS A 112 -11.08 -11.21 -3.56
N ILE A 113 -9.90 -11.81 -3.38
CA ILE A 113 -8.68 -11.07 -3.05
C ILE A 113 -8.26 -10.15 -4.19
N MET A 114 -8.36 -10.63 -5.43
CA MET A 114 -8.10 -9.82 -6.62
C MET A 114 -9.06 -8.62 -6.72
N LEU A 115 -10.35 -8.84 -6.45
CA LEU A 115 -11.36 -7.79 -6.39
C LEU A 115 -11.01 -6.74 -5.32
N GLU A 116 -10.77 -7.17 -4.09
CA GLU A 116 -10.41 -6.30 -2.96
C GLU A 116 -9.15 -5.48 -3.27
N LEU A 117 -8.11 -6.13 -3.81
CA LEU A 117 -6.87 -5.46 -4.22
C LEU A 117 -7.12 -4.43 -5.33
N GLY A 118 -7.95 -4.76 -6.32
CA GLY A 118 -8.32 -3.83 -7.38
C GLY A 118 -9.09 -2.62 -6.85
N GLU A 119 -10.00 -2.82 -5.90
CA GLU A 119 -10.76 -1.76 -5.25
C GLU A 119 -9.89 -0.85 -4.38
N ASP A 120 -8.98 -1.43 -3.58
CA ASP A 120 -7.97 -0.68 -2.81
C ASP A 120 -7.14 0.22 -3.72
N ALA A 121 -6.59 -0.34 -4.80
CA ALA A 121 -5.74 0.39 -5.73
C ALA A 121 -6.54 1.50 -6.46
N ALA A 122 -7.75 1.19 -6.93
CA ALA A 122 -8.60 2.18 -7.59
C ALA A 122 -8.90 3.37 -6.66
N ARG A 123 -9.23 3.10 -5.39
CA ARG A 123 -9.52 4.15 -4.40
C ARG A 123 -8.32 5.06 -4.15
N ILE A 124 -7.13 4.48 -3.98
CA ILE A 124 -5.89 5.26 -3.80
C ILE A 124 -5.60 6.15 -5.02
N ILE A 125 -5.80 5.62 -6.22
CA ILE A 125 -5.54 6.35 -7.46
C ILE A 125 -6.55 7.46 -7.68
N ASP A 126 -7.82 7.20 -7.40
CA ASP A 126 -8.87 8.21 -7.51
C ASP A 126 -8.58 9.36 -6.52
N MET A 127 -8.24 9.04 -5.26
CA MET A 127 -7.85 10.06 -4.28
C MET A 127 -6.60 10.85 -4.69
N TYR A 128 -5.53 10.16 -5.07
CA TYR A 128 -4.30 10.80 -5.56
C TYR A 128 -4.57 11.72 -6.75
N SER A 129 -5.38 11.27 -7.72
CA SER A 129 -5.73 12.06 -8.89
C SER A 129 -6.53 13.30 -8.52
N GLN A 130 -7.48 13.22 -7.58
CA GLN A 130 -8.26 14.39 -7.16
C GLN A 130 -7.39 15.42 -6.42
N GLU A 131 -6.50 14.96 -5.54
CA GLU A 131 -5.58 15.86 -4.83
C GLU A 131 -4.57 16.52 -5.76
N ALA A 132 -3.97 15.76 -6.69
CA ALA A 132 -3.08 16.33 -7.69
C ALA A 132 -3.76 17.38 -8.59
N LEU A 133 -5.07 17.24 -8.82
CA LEU A 133 -5.88 18.25 -9.53
C LEU A 133 -6.19 19.47 -8.64
N ALA A 134 -6.44 19.26 -7.35
CA ALA A 134 -6.72 20.34 -6.39
C ALA A 134 -5.47 21.20 -6.15
N ASP A 135 -4.30 20.59 -5.92
CA ASP A 135 -3.03 21.29 -5.74
C ASP A 135 -2.69 22.18 -6.95
N LYS A 136 -3.03 21.71 -8.16
CA LYS A 136 -2.90 22.47 -9.41
C LYS A 136 -3.82 23.69 -9.46
N ALA A 137 -5.03 23.59 -8.91
CA ALA A 137 -5.96 24.71 -8.85
C ALA A 137 -5.48 25.80 -7.86
N GLU A 138 -4.80 25.40 -6.79
CA GLU A 138 -4.23 26.32 -5.80
C GLU A 138 -2.93 26.99 -6.29
N GLN A 139 -2.15 26.33 -7.17
CA GLN A 139 -0.87 26.85 -7.70
C GLN A 139 -0.78 26.77 -9.23
N PRO A 140 -1.55 27.59 -9.98
CA PRO A 140 -1.64 27.50 -11.44
C PRO A 140 -0.35 27.86 -12.20
N ASN A 141 0.62 28.51 -11.56
CA ASN A 141 1.85 29.02 -12.17
C ASN A 141 3.12 28.22 -11.81
N ALA A 142 3.00 27.06 -11.15
CA ALA A 142 4.16 26.21 -10.92
C ALA A 142 4.70 25.70 -12.28
N GLU A 143 5.92 26.11 -12.65
CA GLU A 143 6.57 25.86 -13.95
C GLU A 143 6.69 24.38 -14.38
N PHE A 144 6.33 23.44 -13.50
CA PHE A 144 6.71 22.03 -13.61
C PHE A 144 5.54 21.05 -13.79
N TYR A 145 4.32 21.54 -14.00
CA TYR A 145 3.17 20.67 -14.27
C TYR A 145 2.79 20.69 -15.74
N VAL A 146 2.99 19.56 -16.45
CA VAL A 146 2.32 19.33 -17.73
C VAL A 146 0.82 19.38 -17.45
N ALA A 147 0.14 20.38 -18.03
CA ALA A 147 -1.26 20.62 -17.77
C ALA A 147 -2.10 19.40 -18.16
N ARG A 148 -2.50 18.60 -17.17
CA ARG A 148 -3.55 17.61 -17.39
C ARG A 148 -4.84 18.37 -17.71
N GLN A 149 -5.34 18.16 -18.93
CA GLN A 149 -6.47 18.92 -19.48
C GLN A 149 -7.83 18.37 -19.00
N SER A 150 -7.85 17.16 -18.46
CA SER A 150 -9.06 16.46 -18.02
C SER A 150 -9.09 16.25 -16.50
N THR A 151 -10.27 16.35 -15.91
CA THR A 151 -10.57 15.97 -14.52
C THR A 151 -10.59 14.46 -14.31
N GLU A 152 -10.78 13.68 -15.38
CA GLU A 152 -10.82 12.22 -15.35
C GLU A 152 -9.54 11.60 -15.88
N LEU A 153 -9.16 10.43 -15.35
CA LEU A 153 -7.99 9.68 -15.83
C LEU A 153 -8.31 9.04 -17.16
N THR A 154 -7.43 9.22 -18.14
CA THR A 154 -7.49 8.40 -19.35
C THR A 154 -7.32 6.93 -18.98
N GLN A 155 -7.83 6.02 -19.82
CA GLN A 155 -7.69 4.58 -19.59
C GLN A 155 -6.22 4.16 -19.45
N ASP A 156 -5.32 4.76 -20.24
CA ASP A 156 -3.88 4.49 -20.16
C ASP A 156 -3.23 5.01 -18.87
N GLU A 157 -3.58 6.22 -18.42
CA GLU A 157 -3.11 6.74 -17.12
C GLU A 157 -3.57 5.85 -15.97
N ARG A 158 -4.87 5.52 -15.94
CA ARG A 158 -5.44 4.64 -14.91
C ARG A 158 -4.72 3.30 -14.88
N ARG A 159 -4.50 2.70 -16.05
CA ARG A 159 -3.75 1.46 -16.21
C ARG A 159 -2.33 1.55 -15.64
N ARG A 160 -1.58 2.62 -15.95
CA ARG A 160 -0.21 2.83 -15.47
C ARG A 160 -0.16 3.00 -13.94
N PHE A 161 -1.09 3.76 -13.37
CA PHE A 161 -1.19 3.94 -11.92
C PHE A 161 -1.61 2.65 -11.20
N MET A 162 -2.55 1.89 -11.76
CA MET A 162 -2.95 0.58 -11.22
C MET A 162 -1.77 -0.38 -11.17
N ASN A 163 -1.00 -0.47 -12.26
CA ASN A 163 0.21 -1.28 -12.27
C ASN A 163 1.22 -0.84 -11.20
N ALA A 164 1.42 0.47 -11.01
CA ALA A 164 2.31 0.99 -9.97
C ALA A 164 1.82 0.64 -8.55
N ALA A 165 0.51 0.73 -8.30
CA ALA A 165 -0.10 0.34 -7.03
C ALA A 165 0.07 -1.17 -6.75
N PHE A 166 -0.11 -2.03 -7.77
CA PHE A 166 0.10 -3.47 -7.63
C PHE A 166 1.59 -3.85 -7.46
N THR A 167 2.50 -3.16 -8.15
CA THR A 167 3.93 -3.32 -7.91
C THR A 167 4.30 -2.90 -6.49
N PHE A 168 3.77 -1.78 -6.00
CA PHE A 168 3.95 -1.33 -4.62
C PHE A 168 3.43 -2.36 -3.61
N GLU A 169 2.21 -2.85 -3.80
CA GLU A 169 1.64 -3.87 -2.93
C GLU A 169 2.48 -5.15 -2.94
N SER A 170 2.82 -5.67 -4.12
CA SER A 170 3.67 -6.84 -4.26
C SER A 170 5.01 -6.65 -3.54
N TYR A 171 5.61 -5.47 -3.67
CA TYR A 171 6.88 -5.13 -3.03
C TYR A 171 6.75 -5.18 -1.52
N CYS A 172 5.71 -4.56 -0.96
CA CYS A 172 5.43 -4.58 0.47
C CYS A 172 5.25 -6.02 0.99
N LEU A 173 4.46 -6.83 0.29
CA LEU A 173 4.20 -8.22 0.67
C LEU A 173 5.38 -9.17 0.40
N THR A 174 6.41 -8.75 -0.31
CA THR A 174 7.62 -9.55 -0.56
C THR A 174 8.69 -9.26 0.48
N PHE A 175 8.93 -7.99 0.78
CA PHE A 175 10.07 -7.59 1.61
C PHE A 175 9.71 -7.35 3.07
N PHE A 176 8.43 -7.27 3.45
CA PHE A 176 8.05 -6.97 4.83
C PHE A 176 7.14 -8.04 5.42
N TYR A 177 7.55 -8.62 6.54
CA TYR A 177 6.76 -9.60 7.27
C TYR A 177 6.80 -9.29 8.76
N GLN A 178 5.63 -9.00 9.32
CA GLN A 178 5.48 -8.49 10.69
C GLN A 178 6.34 -7.24 10.91
N ARG A 179 7.48 -7.40 11.59
CA ARG A 179 8.45 -6.33 11.87
C ARG A 179 9.85 -6.67 11.33
N LYS A 180 9.95 -7.66 10.45
CA LYS A 180 11.18 -8.12 9.81
C LYS A 180 11.20 -7.70 8.35
N VAL A 181 12.39 -7.39 7.86
CA VAL A 181 12.64 -7.18 6.44
C VAL A 181 13.22 -8.48 5.87
N LEU A 182 12.50 -9.06 4.93
CA LEU A 182 12.88 -10.25 4.21
C LEU A 182 13.88 -9.90 3.11
N TYR A 183 14.71 -10.85 2.70
CA TYR A 183 15.68 -10.69 1.61
C TYR A 183 16.54 -9.42 1.72
N TRP A 184 16.94 -9.05 2.95
CA TRP A 184 17.59 -7.77 3.22
C TRP A 184 18.72 -7.45 2.23
N ARG A 185 19.53 -8.44 1.85
CA ARG A 185 20.71 -8.30 0.98
C ARG A 185 20.49 -8.65 -0.50
N ASP A 186 19.28 -9.01 -0.91
CA ASP A 186 19.02 -9.50 -2.27
C ASP A 186 18.57 -8.36 -3.18
N ASN A 187 19.54 -7.64 -3.75
CA ASN A 187 19.26 -6.55 -4.69
C ASN A 187 18.75 -7.06 -6.03
N ASN A 188 19.24 -8.22 -6.47
CA ASN A 188 18.78 -8.86 -7.69
C ASN A 188 17.29 -9.16 -7.59
N PHE A 189 16.83 -9.65 -6.44
CA PHE A 189 15.40 -9.92 -6.23
C PHE A 189 14.53 -8.65 -6.23
N ARG A 190 15.08 -7.51 -5.81
CA ARG A 190 14.38 -6.21 -5.90
C ARG A 190 14.25 -5.71 -7.34
N GLN A 191 15.24 -5.95 -8.18
CA GLN A 191 15.24 -5.52 -9.60
C GLN A 191 14.12 -6.19 -10.40
N ILE A 192 13.74 -7.43 -10.07
CA ILE A 192 12.65 -8.19 -10.72
C ILE A 192 11.30 -7.44 -10.72
N PHE A 193 11.09 -6.48 -9.81
CA PHE A 193 9.87 -5.67 -9.78
C PHE A 193 9.80 -4.56 -10.82
N PHE A 194 10.96 -4.16 -11.35
CA PHE A 194 11.12 -3.02 -12.23
C PHE A 194 11.66 -3.40 -13.61
N ASP A 195 12.26 -4.58 -13.74
CA ASP A 195 12.73 -5.11 -15.01
C ASP A 195 11.56 -5.50 -15.93
N LYS A 196 11.51 -4.91 -17.13
CA LYS A 196 10.70 -5.39 -18.24
C LYS A 196 11.57 -6.01 -19.34
N PRO A 197 11.10 -7.08 -20.01
CA PRO A 197 11.81 -7.70 -21.12
C PRO A 197 11.64 -6.93 -22.46
N SER A 198 11.79 -5.61 -22.49
CA SER A 198 11.69 -4.79 -23.72
C SER A 198 13.02 -4.10 -24.07
N SER A 199 13.24 -3.83 -25.37
CA SER A 199 14.49 -3.32 -25.93
C SER A 199 14.79 -1.84 -25.61
N ASP A 200 13.88 -1.13 -24.91
CA ASP A 200 14.01 0.29 -24.54
C ASP A 200 14.22 0.46 -23.02
N MET A 201 15.08 -0.42 -22.46
CA MET A 201 15.21 -0.71 -21.03
C MET A 201 15.36 0.50 -20.10
N HIS A 202 16.10 1.55 -20.50
CA HIS A 202 16.48 2.59 -19.53
C HIS A 202 15.40 3.63 -19.27
N LEU A 203 14.63 4.05 -20.28
CA LEU A 203 13.61 5.09 -20.10
C LEU A 203 12.33 4.52 -19.49
N GLU A 204 11.90 3.33 -19.93
CA GLU A 204 10.68 2.71 -19.42
C GLU A 204 10.83 2.30 -17.94
N ASN A 205 11.96 1.70 -17.54
CA ASN A 205 12.23 1.33 -16.15
C ASN A 205 12.25 2.55 -15.23
N ARG A 206 12.88 3.67 -15.66
CA ARG A 206 12.87 4.94 -14.92
C ARG A 206 11.45 5.44 -14.67
N THR A 207 10.56 5.38 -15.67
CA THR A 207 9.17 5.79 -15.48
C THR A 207 8.38 4.85 -14.57
N ALA A 208 8.69 3.55 -14.56
CA ALA A 208 8.06 2.59 -13.66
C ALA A 208 8.48 2.83 -12.21
N VAL A 209 9.78 3.01 -11.96
CA VAL A 209 10.34 3.36 -10.65
C VAL A 209 9.78 4.69 -10.14
N GLY A 210 9.73 5.72 -11.00
CA GLY A 210 9.14 7.00 -10.64
C GLY A 210 7.68 6.88 -10.18
N ARG A 211 6.85 6.12 -10.91
CA ARG A 211 5.45 5.88 -10.53
C ARG A 211 5.32 5.10 -9.22
N PHE A 212 6.18 4.11 -8.98
CA PHE A 212 6.24 3.40 -7.71
C PHE A 212 6.49 4.38 -6.56
N TYR A 213 7.46 5.27 -6.72
CA TYR A 213 7.78 6.28 -5.71
C TYR A 213 6.65 7.28 -5.50
N CYS A 214 5.94 7.71 -6.55
CA CYS A 214 4.76 8.55 -6.42
C CYS A 214 3.70 7.90 -5.51
N ILE A 215 3.37 6.62 -5.74
CA ILE A 215 2.41 5.90 -4.91
C ILE A 215 2.92 5.75 -3.47
N MET A 216 4.17 5.35 -3.28
CA MET A 216 4.77 5.19 -1.95
C MET A 216 4.77 6.50 -1.15
N PHE A 217 5.21 7.60 -1.76
CA PHE A 217 5.26 8.90 -1.09
C PHE A 217 3.87 9.44 -0.79
N TYR A 218 2.90 9.25 -1.70
CA TYR A 218 1.51 9.60 -1.45
C TYR A 218 0.95 8.85 -0.23
N ILE A 219 1.12 7.54 -0.17
CA ILE A 219 0.65 6.72 0.95
C ILE A 219 1.31 7.14 2.26
N ARG A 220 2.62 7.34 2.24
CA ARG A 220 3.37 7.83 3.39
C ARG A 220 2.87 9.20 3.86
N HIS A 221 2.60 10.12 2.93
CA HIS A 221 2.03 11.43 3.23
C HIS A 221 0.67 11.29 3.92
N LYS A 222 -0.22 10.44 3.41
CA LYS A 222 -1.53 10.18 4.04
C LYS A 222 -1.42 9.57 5.44
N HIS A 223 -0.47 8.68 5.69
CA HIS A 223 -0.21 8.20 7.05
C HIS A 223 0.22 9.32 8.00
N LEU A 224 1.00 10.29 7.52
CA LEU A 224 1.39 11.45 8.31
C LEU A 224 0.21 12.39 8.57
N GLU A 225 -0.70 12.58 7.62
CA GLU A 225 -1.95 13.31 7.84
C GLU A 225 -2.82 12.65 8.92
N LEU A 226 -2.99 11.33 8.86
CA LEU A 226 -3.75 10.58 9.86
C LEU A 226 -3.11 10.72 11.26
N LEU A 227 -1.78 10.67 11.34
CA LEU A 227 -1.05 10.93 12.58
C LEU A 227 -1.31 12.35 13.10
N SER A 228 -1.29 13.36 12.22
CA SER A 228 -1.60 14.75 12.59
C SER A 228 -3.03 14.91 13.12
N ARG A 229 -4.01 14.20 12.54
CA ARG A 229 -5.40 14.20 13.05
C ARG A 229 -5.49 13.61 14.46
N VAL A 230 -4.77 12.53 14.74
CA VAL A 230 -4.69 11.94 16.09
C VAL A 230 -4.01 12.91 17.05
N ASN A 231 -2.89 13.52 16.65
CA ASN A 231 -2.20 14.51 17.47
C ASN A 231 -3.12 15.67 17.83
N TRP A 232 -3.75 16.29 16.83
CA TRP A 232 -4.67 17.41 17.02
C TRP A 232 -5.82 17.06 17.96
N ARG A 233 -6.42 15.88 17.79
CA ARG A 233 -7.46 15.40 18.70
C ARG A 233 -6.96 15.29 20.13
N LEU A 234 -5.84 14.62 20.35
CA LEU A 234 -5.31 14.41 21.70
C LEU A 234 -4.92 15.74 22.35
N GLU A 235 -4.36 16.68 21.59
CA GLU A 235 -4.07 18.04 22.06
C GLU A 235 -5.35 18.80 22.46
N SER A 236 -6.45 18.63 21.72
CA SER A 236 -7.74 19.26 22.09
C SER A 236 -8.35 18.70 23.39
N ILE A 237 -8.02 17.47 23.76
CA ILE A 237 -8.54 16.81 24.98
C ILE A 237 -7.64 17.13 26.18
N HIS A 238 -6.32 17.02 26.02
CA HIS A 238 -5.35 17.09 27.12
C HIS A 238 -4.61 18.42 27.22
N GLY A 239 -4.76 19.30 26.23
CA GLY A 239 -3.92 20.48 26.06
C GLY A 239 -2.52 20.15 25.54
N ARG A 240 -1.58 21.10 25.68
CA ARG A 240 -0.15 20.84 25.41
C ARG A 240 0.44 19.95 26.50
N ALA A 241 1.41 19.11 26.12
CA ALA A 241 1.92 18.00 26.92
C ALA A 241 2.11 18.33 28.42
N ALA A 242 1.26 17.73 29.25
CA ALA A 242 1.52 17.57 30.68
C ALA A 242 2.46 16.37 30.90
N SER A 243 3.20 16.38 32.01
CA SER A 243 3.97 15.20 32.41
C SER A 243 3.01 14.04 32.68
N PRO A 244 3.23 12.84 32.09
CA PRO A 244 2.34 11.71 32.29
C PRO A 244 2.25 11.36 33.78
N SER A 245 1.07 11.47 34.38
CA SER A 245 0.86 10.99 35.74
C SER A 245 0.50 9.52 35.73
N LEU A 246 1.11 8.73 36.61
CA LEU A 246 0.75 7.32 36.84
C LEU A 246 -0.62 7.17 37.52
N THR A 247 -1.19 8.24 38.07
CA THR A 247 -2.52 8.27 38.68
C THR A 247 -3.65 8.43 37.66
N ASP A 248 -3.31 8.94 36.48
CA ASP A 248 -4.25 9.15 35.39
C ASP A 248 -4.33 7.81 34.64
N GLY A 249 -5.43 7.08 34.80
CA GLY A 249 -5.56 5.68 34.40
C GLY A 249 -4.95 5.34 33.02
N THR A 250 -4.57 4.07 32.81
CA THR A 250 -3.69 3.58 31.73
C THR A 250 -3.86 4.24 30.35
N ARG A 251 -5.11 4.51 29.92
CA ARG A 251 -5.40 5.20 28.65
C ARG A 251 -4.81 6.62 28.61
N GLN A 252 -5.05 7.43 29.63
CA GLN A 252 -4.61 8.82 29.70
C GLN A 252 -3.08 8.91 29.80
N TYR A 253 -2.47 7.99 30.55
CA TYR A 253 -1.01 7.83 30.58
C TYR A 253 -0.42 7.60 29.18
N LEU A 254 -0.99 6.68 28.38
CA LEU A 254 -0.50 6.40 27.02
C LEU A 254 -0.70 7.59 26.07
N GLU A 255 -1.85 8.25 26.13
CA GLU A 255 -2.17 9.44 25.33
C GLU A 255 -1.19 10.58 25.63
N GLN A 256 -0.94 10.89 26.90
CA GLN A 256 0.04 11.90 27.31
C GLN A 256 1.47 11.50 26.95
N ARG A 257 1.84 10.22 27.09
CA ARG A 257 3.16 9.71 26.69
C ARG A 257 3.40 9.85 25.18
N PHE A 258 2.38 9.61 24.36
CA PHE A 258 2.41 9.83 22.92
C PHE A 258 2.57 11.32 22.57
N LEU A 259 1.74 12.21 23.15
CA LEU A 259 1.82 13.65 22.92
C LEU A 259 3.20 14.20 23.28
N ASN A 260 3.74 13.80 24.44
CA ASN A 260 5.11 14.14 24.83
C ASN A 260 6.15 13.66 23.81
N SER A 261 5.93 12.50 23.18
CA SER A 261 6.85 11.96 22.19
C SER A 261 6.77 12.67 20.83
N ILE A 262 5.58 13.13 20.43
CA ILE A 262 5.38 13.87 19.18
C ILE A 262 5.86 15.32 19.33
N GLN A 263 5.56 15.98 20.46
CA GLN A 263 5.92 17.38 20.70
C GLN A 263 7.40 17.62 20.99
N ARG A 264 8.12 16.61 21.48
CA ARG A 264 9.60 16.64 21.54
C ARG A 264 10.25 16.61 20.16
N ASP A 265 9.45 16.59 19.10
CA ASP A 265 9.84 16.57 17.69
C ASP A 265 11.01 15.61 17.48
N ASP A 266 10.78 14.33 17.75
CA ASP A 266 11.72 13.30 17.34
C ASP A 266 11.36 12.87 15.91
N PRO A 267 11.90 13.54 14.86
CA PRO A 267 11.60 13.23 13.47
C PRO A 267 11.92 11.78 13.14
N LYS A 268 12.81 11.13 13.91
CA LYS A 268 13.15 9.72 13.76
C LYS A 268 11.95 8.82 14.05
N ASN A 269 11.18 9.08 15.10
CA ASN A 269 10.04 8.25 15.47
C ASN A 269 8.86 8.45 14.53
N ARG A 270 8.58 9.69 14.13
CA ARG A 270 7.58 10.00 13.11
C ARG A 270 7.92 9.34 11.77
N ARG A 271 9.19 9.40 11.37
CA ARG A 271 9.69 8.72 10.16
C ARG A 271 9.52 7.20 10.28
N LYS A 272 10.00 6.57 11.36
CA LYS A 272 9.85 5.13 11.62
C LYS A 272 8.40 4.68 11.58
N TYR A 273 7.49 5.42 12.22
CA TYR A 273 6.06 5.14 12.23
C TYR A 273 5.47 5.17 10.81
N SER A 274 5.70 6.25 10.06
CA SER A 274 5.17 6.38 8.70
C SER A 274 5.70 5.30 7.75
N LEU A 275 7.00 4.96 7.85
CA LEU A 275 7.61 3.90 7.06
C LEU A 275 7.08 2.52 7.44
N HIS A 276 6.89 2.26 8.75
CA HIS A 276 6.28 1.03 9.22
C HIS A 276 4.89 0.84 8.60
N LEU A 277 4.02 1.85 8.68
CA LEU A 277 2.68 1.77 8.10
C LEU A 277 2.73 1.59 6.57
N THR A 278 3.58 2.35 5.88
CA THR A 278 3.76 2.24 4.43
C THR A 278 4.20 0.83 4.02
N SER A 279 5.04 0.18 4.82
CA SER A 279 5.52 -1.19 4.55
C SER A 279 4.45 -2.29 4.63
N HIS A 280 3.27 -1.98 5.18
CA HIS A 280 2.12 -2.89 5.19
C HIS A 280 1.25 -2.79 3.93
N GLY A 281 1.62 -1.94 2.96
CA GLY A 281 0.94 -1.86 1.66
C GLY A 281 -0.35 -1.03 1.66
N LEU A 282 -1.12 -1.15 0.59
CA LEU A 282 -2.32 -0.36 0.29
C LEU A 282 -3.41 -0.53 1.37
N LYS A 283 -3.65 -1.78 1.79
CA LYS A 283 -4.72 -2.14 2.74
C LYS A 283 -4.55 -1.44 4.09
N MET A 284 -3.31 -1.17 4.51
CA MET A 284 -3.05 -0.45 5.75
C MET A 284 -3.60 0.98 5.71
N LEU A 285 -3.41 1.70 4.59
CA LEU A 285 -3.93 3.06 4.47
C LEU A 285 -5.46 3.06 4.43
N ILE A 286 -6.07 2.20 3.60
CA ILE A 286 -7.52 2.11 3.48
C ILE A 286 -8.16 1.79 4.83
N GLY A 287 -7.65 0.76 5.52
CA GLY A 287 -8.19 0.37 6.83
C GLY A 287 -8.09 1.48 7.87
N LEU A 288 -7.00 2.25 7.90
CA LEU A 288 -6.85 3.38 8.84
C LEU A 288 -7.75 4.57 8.47
N GLN A 289 -8.07 4.79 7.19
CA GLN A 289 -8.96 5.86 6.74
C GLN A 289 -10.43 5.59 7.05
N GLU A 290 -10.82 4.31 7.13
CA GLU A 290 -12.19 3.89 7.45
C GLU A 290 -12.48 3.88 8.96
N MET A 291 -11.43 3.85 9.79
CA MET A 291 -11.57 3.91 11.24
C MET A 291 -12.21 5.22 11.70
N SER A 292 -13.10 5.12 12.69
CA SER A 292 -13.52 6.30 13.43
C SER A 292 -12.29 6.93 14.09
N ILE A 293 -12.37 8.23 14.36
CA ILE A 293 -11.25 8.92 15.02
C ILE A 293 -10.86 8.28 16.36
N LYS A 294 -11.79 7.57 17.05
CA LYS A 294 -11.51 6.85 18.32
C LYS A 294 -10.65 5.61 18.06
N GLU A 295 -11.05 4.78 17.11
CA GLU A 295 -10.32 3.57 16.71
C GLU A 295 -8.95 3.93 16.13
N LEU A 296 -8.89 4.97 15.30
CA LEU A 296 -7.63 5.48 14.75
C LEU A 296 -6.68 5.92 15.87
N THR A 297 -7.18 6.61 16.89
CA THR A 297 -6.37 7.03 18.04
C THR A 297 -5.79 5.81 18.77
N GLU A 298 -6.62 4.82 19.08
CA GLU A 298 -6.19 3.61 19.80
C GLU A 298 -5.17 2.79 19.00
N SER A 299 -5.41 2.65 17.69
CA SER A 299 -4.49 1.99 16.75
C SER A 299 -3.15 2.73 16.64
N THR A 300 -3.18 4.06 16.49
CA THR A 300 -1.97 4.90 16.41
C THR A 300 -1.15 4.85 17.70
N LEU A 301 -1.78 4.95 18.88
CA LEU A 301 -1.09 4.87 20.16
C LEU A 301 -0.38 3.52 20.33
N THR A 302 -1.10 2.43 20.05
CA THR A 302 -0.56 1.07 20.15
C THR A 302 0.63 0.87 19.22
N THR A 303 0.49 1.32 17.97
CA THR A 303 1.51 1.13 16.93
C THR A 303 2.72 2.03 17.15
N TYR A 304 2.51 3.33 17.39
CA TYR A 304 3.57 4.31 17.64
C TYR A 304 4.34 3.97 18.92
N LEU A 305 3.58 3.63 19.98
CA LEU A 305 4.01 3.02 21.25
C LEU A 305 5.01 1.89 21.05
N GLY A 306 4.51 0.85 20.38
CA GLY A 306 5.24 -0.41 20.18
C GLY A 306 6.48 -0.26 19.30
N ILE A 307 6.49 0.66 18.34
CA ILE A 307 7.68 0.94 17.51
C ILE A 307 8.78 1.63 18.32
N ARG A 308 8.41 2.45 19.32
CA ARG A 308 9.35 3.18 20.17
C ARG A 308 9.99 2.29 21.24
N ASP A 309 9.20 1.44 21.89
CA ASP A 309 9.62 0.72 23.11
C ASP A 309 10.44 -0.55 22.83
N LEU A 310 10.57 -0.95 21.57
CA LEU A 310 11.43 -2.06 21.18
C LEU A 310 12.68 -1.49 20.53
N ASP A 311 13.82 -1.62 21.21
CA ASP A 311 15.16 -1.48 20.62
C ASP A 311 15.36 -2.56 19.55
N TYR A 312 14.74 -2.33 18.39
CA TYR A 312 14.87 -3.21 17.24
C TYR A 312 16.28 -3.11 16.67
N THR A 313 16.82 -4.28 16.31
CA THR A 313 17.77 -4.43 15.23
C THR A 313 17.25 -3.62 14.05
N THR A 314 17.97 -2.55 13.80
CA THR A 314 17.63 -1.47 12.91
C THR A 314 17.17 -2.01 11.56
N VAL A 315 15.89 -1.80 11.25
CA VAL A 315 15.58 -1.24 9.94
C VAL A 315 16.16 0.17 9.97
N SER A 316 17.48 0.30 9.78
CA SER A 316 18.17 1.58 9.75
C SER A 316 17.82 2.28 8.46
N PHE A 317 16.72 3.03 8.48
CA PHE A 317 16.48 4.13 7.54
C PHE A 317 17.25 5.39 7.99
N THR A 318 18.48 5.24 8.46
CA THR A 318 19.32 6.38 8.80
C THR A 318 19.77 7.05 7.51
N THR A 319 19.11 8.14 7.14
CA THR A 319 19.79 9.22 6.41
C THR A 319 20.40 10.07 7.51
N THR A 320 21.68 9.88 7.78
CA THR A 320 22.43 10.79 8.66
C THR A 320 23.17 11.76 7.76
N GLU A 321 22.59 12.93 7.58
CA GLU A 321 23.35 14.12 7.21
C GLU A 321 24.15 14.58 8.44
N SER A 322 25.47 14.47 8.37
CA SER A 322 26.40 15.47 8.90
C SER A 322 27.82 15.10 8.45
N PRO A 323 28.63 16.08 8.00
CA PRO A 323 29.92 15.82 7.40
C PRO A 323 30.97 15.72 8.50
N ASP A 324 31.56 14.53 8.69
CA ASP A 324 33.01 14.55 8.78
C ASP A 324 33.72 13.25 8.39
N SER A 325 34.86 13.54 7.79
CA SER A 325 35.84 12.77 7.06
C SER A 325 36.34 11.45 7.66
N ARG A 326 36.56 10.50 6.73
CA ARG A 326 37.57 9.41 6.77
C ARG A 326 37.37 8.30 7.80
N SER A 327 36.60 7.27 7.43
CA SER A 327 36.97 5.85 7.54
C SER A 327 35.72 4.98 7.45
N ARG A 328 35.72 4.07 6.47
CA ARG A 328 34.67 3.07 6.15
C ARG A 328 33.39 3.67 5.59
N ARG A 329 33.17 3.45 4.29
CA ARG A 329 31.84 3.51 3.67
C ARG A 329 30.93 2.54 4.43
N LEU A 330 30.19 3.06 5.41
CA LEU A 330 28.99 2.38 5.88
C LEU A 330 27.99 2.50 4.74
N GLU A 331 27.84 1.39 4.05
CA GLU A 331 26.91 1.18 2.97
C GLU A 331 25.49 1.32 3.57
N TYR A 332 24.84 2.45 3.30
CA TYR A 332 23.52 2.80 3.85
C TYR A 332 22.43 2.15 3.00
N TRP A 333 21.90 1.01 3.45
CA TRP A 333 20.87 0.28 2.72
C TRP A 333 19.45 0.58 3.31
N SER A 334 18.77 1.62 2.81
CA SER A 334 17.32 1.87 3.01
C SER A 334 16.40 0.80 2.38
N CYS A 335 15.31 0.34 2.99
CA CYS A 335 14.45 -0.72 2.41
C CYS A 335 13.67 -0.38 1.12
N HIS A 336 14.00 0.71 0.45
CA HIS A 336 13.38 1.17 -0.78
C HIS A 336 14.19 0.72 -2.00
N PRO A 337 13.57 0.58 -3.19
CA PRO A 337 14.29 0.30 -4.43
C PRO A 337 15.32 1.40 -4.74
N TRP A 338 16.60 1.14 -4.52
CA TRP A 338 17.72 2.10 -4.63
C TRP A 338 17.83 2.80 -5.99
N GLU A 339 17.34 2.15 -7.03
CA GLU A 339 17.56 2.60 -8.40
C GLU A 339 16.89 3.95 -8.62
N TYR A 340 17.70 4.89 -9.11
CA TYR A 340 17.30 6.25 -9.48
C TYR A 340 16.89 7.16 -8.32
N LEU A 341 17.05 6.78 -7.04
CA LEU A 341 16.77 7.71 -5.93
C LEU A 341 17.66 8.95 -5.96
N ASP A 342 18.95 8.78 -6.25
CA ASP A 342 19.89 9.90 -6.36
C ASP A 342 19.60 10.77 -7.59
N GLU A 343 19.16 10.19 -8.72
CA GLU A 343 18.78 10.94 -9.92
C GLU A 343 17.39 11.62 -9.80
N ILE A 344 16.46 11.00 -9.05
CA ILE A 344 15.16 11.57 -8.70
C ILE A 344 15.36 12.69 -7.66
N GLY A 345 16.24 12.47 -6.68
CA GLY A 345 16.67 13.43 -5.67
C GLY A 345 17.38 14.64 -6.27
N GLU A 346 18.36 14.44 -7.17
CA GLU A 346 19.02 15.52 -7.90
C GLU A 346 18.03 16.34 -8.73
N LYS A 347 16.97 15.72 -9.27
CA LYS A 347 15.86 16.47 -9.87
C LYS A 347 15.07 17.25 -8.81
N PHE A 348 14.70 16.67 -7.67
CA PHE A 348 13.98 17.39 -6.62
C PHE A 348 14.80 18.54 -5.98
N ASP A 349 16.11 18.36 -5.84
CA ASP A 349 17.04 19.37 -5.32
C ASP A 349 17.36 20.46 -6.36
N ALA A 350 17.48 20.09 -7.64
CA ALA A 350 17.51 21.06 -8.75
C ALA A 350 16.17 21.79 -8.94
N LEU A 351 15.07 21.25 -8.40
CA LEU A 351 13.71 21.79 -8.41
C LEU A 351 13.35 22.58 -7.13
N GLY A 352 14.31 22.84 -6.25
CA GLY A 352 14.14 23.81 -5.16
C GLY A 352 13.12 23.41 -4.09
N VAL A 353 12.86 22.12 -3.87
CA VAL A 353 12.06 21.65 -2.73
C VAL A 353 12.95 21.57 -1.49
N ASN A 354 13.59 22.68 -1.14
CA ASN A 354 14.14 22.89 0.18
C ASN A 354 13.25 23.90 0.90
N GLY A 355 12.48 23.37 1.85
CA GLY A 355 11.88 24.03 3.00
C GLY A 355 11.47 25.51 2.89
N ASN A 356 10.15 25.72 2.94
CA ASN A 356 9.54 26.42 4.07
C ASN A 356 8.21 25.77 4.43
#